data_AF-A0A1Q2MGE3-F1
#
_entry.id   AF-A0A1Q2MGE3-F1
#
_cell.length_a   1.000
_cell.length_b   1.000
_cell.length_c   1.000
_cell.angle_alpha   90.00
_cell.angle_beta   90.00
_cell.angle_gamma   90.00
#
_symmetry.space_group_name_H-M   'P 1'
#
loop_
_entity.id
_entity.type
_entity.pdbx_description
1 polymer ?
#
loop_
_entity_poly.entity_id
_entity_poly.type
_entity_poly.pdbx_seq_one_letter_code
_entity_poly.pdbx_strand_id
1 'polypeptide(L)' 'MSATTISERTRIAGECFKRAVRKELDKKAKLGQYVIINRDGRPCRVTAEEALKTADGKKN' A
#
# COMPACT_ATOMS: atom_id res chain seq x y z
N MET A 1 17.00 -18.06 -16.02
CA MET A 1 16.59 -17.25 -14.85
C MET A 1 15.64 -18.10 -14.02
N SER A 2 16.09 -18.61 -12.86
CA SER A 2 15.25 -19.41 -11.97
C SER A 2 14.25 -18.49 -11.27
N ALA A 3 12.95 -18.75 -11.43
CA ALA A 3 11.92 -18.09 -10.66
C ALA A 3 12.19 -18.35 -9.17
N THR A 4 12.47 -17.30 -8.41
CA THR A 4 12.67 -17.38 -6.97
C THR A 4 11.32 -17.75 -6.35
N THR A 5 11.16 -19.01 -5.94
CA THR A 5 9.96 -19.46 -5.22
C THR A 5 9.88 -18.65 -3.92
N ILE A 6 8.91 -17.72 -3.85
CA ILE A 6 8.63 -16.95 -2.64
C ILE A 6 8.28 -17.93 -1.53
N SER A 7 9.03 -17.91 -0.43
CA SER A 7 8.73 -18.77 0.71
C SER A 7 7.34 -18.47 1.27
N GLU A 8 6.67 -19.47 1.84
CA GLU A 8 5.35 -19.28 2.44
C GLU A 8 5.36 -18.18 3.53
N ARG A 9 6.46 -18.07 4.30
CA ARG A 9 6.64 -17.00 5.28
C ARG A 9 6.68 -15.62 4.64
N THR A 10 7.36 -15.49 3.51
CA THR A 10 7.42 -14.22 2.75
C THR A 10 6.05 -13.84 2.23
N ARG A 11 5.25 -14.80 1.76
CA ARG A 11 3.87 -14.57 1.32
C ARG A 11 2.99 -14.06 2.48
N ILE A 12 3.04 -14.74 3.63
CA ILE A 12 2.29 -14.35 4.83
C ILE A 12 2.72 -12.95 5.30
N ALA A 13 4.02 -12.67 5.34
CA ALA A 13 4.53 -11.35 5.72
C ALA A 13 4.02 -10.25 4.79
N GLY A 14 3.99 -10.52 3.48
CA GLY A 14 3.44 -9.59 2.48
C GLY A 14 1.96 -9.29 2.71
N GLU A 15 1.14 -10.31 2.98
CA GLU A 15 -0.29 -10.12 3.27
C GLU A 15 -0.54 -9.37 4.59
N CYS A 16 0.24 -9.68 5.64
CA CYS A 16 0.20 -8.94 6.90
C CYS A 16 0.55 -7.46 6.70
N PHE A 17 1.60 -7.19 5.92
CA PHE A 17 2.03 -5.83 5.60
C PHE A 17 0.95 -5.06 4.83
N LYS A 18 0.39 -5.65 3.76
CA LYS A 18 -0.71 -5.04 2.98
C LYS A 18 -1.90 -4.69 3.87
N ARG A 19 -2.31 -5.61 4.76
CA ARG A 19 -3.42 -5.38 5.69
C ARG A 19 -3.13 -4.25 6.67
N ALA A 20 -1.91 -4.16 7.20
CA ALA A 20 -1.51 -3.09 8.11
C ALA A 20 -1.53 -1.72 7.41
N VAL A 21 -0.94 -1.63 6.21
CA VAL A 21 -0.93 -0.40 5.40
C VAL A 21 -2.36 0.03 5.06
N ARG A 22 -3.22 -0.89 4.61
CA ARG A 22 -4.62 -0.58 4.28
C ARG A 22 -5.39 -0.03 5.47
N LYS A 23 -5.24 -0.64 6.66
CA LYS A 23 -5.91 -0.17 7.88
C LYS A 23 -5.48 1.25 8.26
N GLU A 24 -4.20 1.57 8.11
CA GLU A 24 -3.72 2.91 8.40
C GLU A 24 -4.22 3.93 7.37
N LEU A 25 -4.20 3.59 6.08
CA LEU A 25 -4.75 4.44 5.03
C LEU A 25 -6.24 4.73 5.21
N ASP A 26 -7.05 3.72 5.57
CA ASP A 26 -8.48 3.89 5.86
C ASP A 26 -8.72 4.88 7.02
N LYS A 27 -7.97 4.74 8.13
CA LYS A 27 -8.06 5.68 9.25
C LYS A 27 -7.72 7.11 8.82
N LYS A 28 -6.63 7.28 8.07
CA LYS A 28 -6.19 8.60 7.58
C LYS A 28 -7.16 9.20 6.56
N ALA A 29 -7.76 8.37 5.71
CA ALA A 29 -8.76 8.80 4.73
C ALA A 29 -10.01 9.36 5.43
N LYS A 30 -10.51 8.68 6.47
CA LYS A 30 -11.63 9.15 7.30
C LYS A 30 -11.36 10.49 7.99
N LEU A 31 -10.10 10.82 8.22
CA LEU A 31 -9.66 12.09 8.81
C LEU A 31 -9.31 13.16 7.77
N GLY A 32 -9.49 12.89 6.46
CA GLY A 32 -9.11 13.82 5.40
C GLY A 32 -7.61 14.10 5.31
N GLN A 33 -6.78 13.19 5.83
CA GLN A 33 -5.33 13.40 5.91
C GLN A 33 -4.61 13.09 4.60
N TYR A 34 -3.39 13.60 4.50
CA TYR A 34 -2.46 13.31 3.42
C TYR A 34 -1.44 12.26 3.85
N VAL A 35 -0.88 11.54 2.88
CA VAL A 35 0.22 10.60 3.06
C VAL A 35 1.31 10.86 2.03
N ILE A 36 2.53 10.46 2.37
CA ILE A 36 3.66 10.45 1.43
C ILE A 36 3.85 9.01 0.96
N ILE A 37 3.80 8.80 -0.35
CA ILE A 37 4.06 7.51 -0.98
C ILE A 37 5.24 7.63 -1.94
N ASN A 38 5.95 6.53 -2.15
CA ASN A 38 6.95 6.46 -3.21
C ASN A 38 6.27 6.09 -4.54
N ARG A 39 6.35 6.97 -5.53
CA ARG A 39 6.00 6.68 -6.93
C ARG A 39 7.25 6.84 -7.78
N ASP A 40 7.70 5.74 -8.38
CA ASP A 40 8.86 5.73 -9.29
C ASP A 40 10.12 6.38 -8.71
N GLY A 41 10.40 6.09 -7.43
CA GLY A 41 11.57 6.60 -6.71
C GLY A 41 11.42 8.03 -6.18
N ARG A 42 10.25 8.66 -6.36
CA ARG A 42 9.97 10.02 -5.88
C ARG A 42 8.94 10.01 -4.75
N PRO A 43 9.20 10.74 -3.64
CA PRO A 43 8.19 10.95 -2.63
C PRO A 43 7.09 11.88 -3.17
N CYS A 44 5.86 11.40 -3.17
CA CYS A 44 4.68 12.14 -3.61
C CYS A 44 3.69 12.26 -2.46
N ARG A 45 3.24 13.49 -2.18
CA ARG A 45 2.12 13.74 -1.27
C ARG A 45 0.81 13.52 -2.02
N VAL A 46 -0.05 12.66 -1.48
CA VAL A 46 -1.39 12.35 -2.02
C VAL A 46 -2.40 12.32 -0.88
N THR A 47 -3.70 12.39 -1.20
CA THR A 47 -4.71 12.16 -0.17
C THR A 47 -4.68 10.69 0.28
N ALA A 48 -4.97 10.43 1.54
CA ALA A 48 -5.06 9.05 2.03
C ALA A 48 -6.15 8.24 1.30
N GLU A 49 -7.21 8.90 0.82
CA GLU A 49 -8.25 8.28 0.00
C GLU A 49 -7.74 7.81 -1.37
N GLU A 50 -6.98 8.65 -2.08
CA GLU A 50 -6.34 8.27 -3.35
C GLU A 50 -5.37 7.09 -3.18
N ALA A 51 -4.58 7.12 -2.10
CA ALA A 51 -3.68 6.04 -1.76
C ALA A 51 -4.43 4.73 -1.46
N LEU A 52 -5.57 4.80 -0.76
CA LEU A 52 -6.41 3.65 -0.46
C LEU A 52 -7.02 3.02 -1.72
N LYS A 53 -7.53 3.83 -2.66
CA LYS A 53 -8.04 3.34 -3.96
C LYS A 53 -6.97 2.57 -4.74
N THR A 54 -5.76 3.12 -4.76
CA THR A 54 -4.60 2.48 -5.40
C THR A 54 -4.24 1.16 -4.73
N ALA A 55 -4.24 1.10 -3.39
CA ALA A 55 -3.96 -0.10 -2.62
C ALA A 55 -5.01 -1.21 -2.84
N ASP A 56 -6.25 -0.82 -3.16
CA ASP A 56 -7.35 -1.74 -3.46
C ASP A 56 -7.34 -2.25 -4.90
N GLY A 57 -6.34 -1.87 -5.71
CA GLY A 57 -6.26 -2.22 -7.12
C GLY A 57 -7.25 -1.47 -8.01
N LYS A 58 -7.95 -0.46 -7.47
CA LYS A 58 -8.80 0.44 -8.24
C LYS A 58 -7.93 1.55 -8.80
N LYS A 59 -7.47 1.38 -10.04
CA LYS A 59 -6.88 2.47 -10.82
C LYS A 59 -8.01 3.45 -11.19
N ASN A 60 -7.79 4.75 -10.96
CA ASN A 60 -8.51 5.80 -11.67
C ASN A 60 -8.01 5.86 -13.11
#